data_AF-A0A850PWX6-F1
#
_entry.id   AF-A0A850PWX6-F1
#
_cell.length_a   1.000
_cell.length_b   1.000
_cell.length_c   1.000
_cell.angle_alpha   90.00
_cell.angle_beta   90.00
_cell.angle_gamma   90.00
#
_symmetry.space_group_name_H-M   'P 1'
#
loop_
_entity.id
_entity.type
_entity.pdbx_description
1 polymer ?
#
loop_
_entity_poly.entity_id
_entity_poly.type
_entity_poly.pdbx_seq_one_letter_code
_entity_poly.pdbx_strand_id
1 'polypeptide(L)'
;MSLDNAEIDLRSTFTYGMGYVALSRVRTLSGIRLIGFTKESLLVDPRVLEHDQDLQNESYQNELMFSKLKNEEQEILEVEFINRMGGTIHSSSPLDKTSHKKNKIIDTKTPTILVTKELLDKGKNIKEIAKERNLTAGTITHHIEQIIKEYPETIITHIRPTQRNIDLVKKANKKLKGEEIGKLNPIKLILEKQGSNLSFEDIRLAKLFI
;
A
#
# COMPACT_ATOMS: atom_id res chain seq x y z
N MET A 1 -8.89 -20.11 -23.03
CA MET A 1 -9.18 -20.38 -24.45
C MET A 1 -8.12 -19.67 -25.29
N SER A 2 -7.48 -20.41 -26.21
CA SER A 2 -6.42 -19.92 -27.09
C SER A 2 -6.70 -20.42 -28.51
N LEU A 3 -6.42 -19.58 -29.51
CA LEU A 3 -6.73 -19.78 -30.93
C LEU A 3 -5.46 -19.68 -31.76
N ASP A 4 -5.34 -20.52 -32.79
CA ASP A 4 -4.21 -20.46 -33.72
C ASP A 4 -4.38 -19.34 -34.74
N ASN A 5 -5.62 -19.16 -35.23
CA ASN A 5 -5.98 -18.11 -36.18
C ASN A 5 -7.33 -17.49 -35.80
N ALA A 6 -7.48 -16.18 -35.97
CA ALA A 6 -8.75 -15.49 -35.82
C ALA A 6 -8.85 -14.23 -36.68
N GLU A 7 -10.02 -14.01 -37.25
CA GLU A 7 -10.44 -12.72 -37.78
C GLU A 7 -11.21 -11.96 -36.68
N ILE A 8 -10.73 -10.78 -36.32
CA ILE A 8 -11.23 -9.99 -35.18
C ILE A 8 -11.72 -8.63 -35.71
N ASP A 9 -13.01 -8.39 -35.59
CA ASP A 9 -13.63 -7.11 -35.90
C ASP A 9 -13.75 -6.25 -34.64
N LEU A 10 -13.03 -5.14 -34.61
CA LEU A 10 -12.97 -4.21 -33.50
C LEU A 10 -13.91 -3.01 -33.65
N ARG A 11 -14.68 -2.90 -34.74
CA ARG A 11 -15.62 -1.78 -34.94
C ARG A 11 -16.71 -1.71 -33.86
N SER A 12 -17.06 -2.85 -33.29
CA SER A 12 -18.10 -2.99 -32.29
C SER A 12 -17.57 -3.01 -30.85
N THR A 13 -16.32 -2.56 -30.61
CA THR A 13 -15.82 -2.42 -29.23
C THR A 13 -16.48 -1.23 -28.55
N PHE A 14 -17.10 -1.47 -27.39
CA PHE A 14 -17.82 -0.43 -26.63
C PHE A 14 -17.37 -0.30 -25.17
N THR A 15 -16.46 -1.17 -24.70
CA THR A 15 -15.95 -1.16 -23.32
C THR A 15 -14.43 -1.31 -23.30
N TYR A 16 -13.80 -0.74 -22.27
CA TYR A 16 -12.37 -0.88 -21.99
C TYR A 16 -11.92 -2.34 -21.95
N GLY A 17 -10.70 -2.61 -22.43
CA GLY A 17 -10.07 -3.92 -22.39
C GLY A 17 -10.63 -4.96 -23.38
N MET A 18 -11.76 -4.70 -24.05
CA MET A 18 -12.35 -5.65 -25.02
C MET A 18 -11.39 -5.98 -26.17
N GLY A 19 -10.73 -4.98 -26.75
CA GLY A 19 -9.76 -5.22 -27.83
C GLY A 19 -8.57 -6.05 -27.33
N TYR A 20 -8.02 -5.75 -26.16
CA TYR A 20 -6.95 -6.55 -25.56
C TYR A 20 -7.39 -8.01 -25.33
N VAL A 21 -8.59 -8.23 -24.79
CA VAL A 21 -9.11 -9.59 -24.55
C VAL A 21 -9.26 -10.35 -25.86
N ALA A 22 -9.75 -9.72 -26.93
CA ALA A 22 -9.87 -10.36 -28.24
C ALA A 22 -8.50 -10.75 -28.81
N LEU A 23 -7.53 -9.84 -28.75
CA LEU A 23 -6.17 -10.06 -29.24
C LEU A 23 -5.42 -11.14 -28.45
N SER A 24 -5.56 -11.16 -27.12
CA SER A 24 -4.88 -12.13 -26.23
C SER A 24 -5.34 -13.58 -26.42
N ARG A 25 -6.39 -13.83 -27.23
CA ARG A 25 -6.80 -15.19 -27.57
C ARG A 25 -5.95 -15.81 -28.66
N VAL A 26 -5.29 -15.02 -29.51
CA VAL A 26 -4.54 -15.56 -30.67
C VAL A 26 -3.07 -15.76 -30.30
N ARG A 27 -2.53 -16.94 -30.62
CA ARG A 27 -1.18 -17.35 -30.18
C ARG A 27 -0.05 -16.67 -30.94
N THR A 28 -0.27 -16.29 -32.19
CA THR A 28 0.78 -15.75 -33.06
C THR A 28 0.26 -14.54 -33.82
N LEU A 29 1.15 -13.59 -34.12
CA LEU A 29 0.79 -12.40 -34.89
C LEU A 29 0.35 -12.76 -36.32
N SER A 30 0.97 -13.77 -36.93
CA SER A 30 0.60 -14.27 -38.27
C SER A 30 -0.81 -14.85 -38.34
N GLY A 31 -1.36 -15.32 -37.21
CA GLY A 31 -2.72 -15.84 -37.13
C GLY A 31 -3.80 -14.78 -36.93
N ILE A 32 -3.44 -13.50 -36.86
CA ILE A 32 -4.38 -12.41 -36.59
C ILE A 32 -4.76 -11.71 -37.90
N ARG A 33 -6.06 -11.56 -38.13
CA ARG A 33 -6.60 -10.60 -39.11
C ARG A 33 -7.49 -9.59 -38.38
N LEU A 34 -7.13 -8.32 -38.41
CA LEU A 34 -7.88 -7.25 -37.73
C LEU A 34 -8.73 -6.44 -38.72
N ILE A 35 -9.95 -6.12 -38.30
CA ILE A 35 -10.88 -5.24 -39.01
C ILE A 35 -11.27 -4.10 -38.08
N GLY A 36 -11.22 -2.86 -38.58
CA GLY A 36 -11.67 -1.67 -37.85
C GLY A 36 -10.92 -1.40 -36.55
N PHE A 37 -9.60 -1.56 -36.59
CA PHE A 37 -8.69 -1.20 -35.50
C PHE A 37 -8.71 0.31 -35.25
N THR A 38 -9.04 0.70 -34.02
CA THR A 38 -9.02 2.10 -33.58
C THR A 38 -8.31 2.24 -32.23
N LYS A 39 -7.92 3.47 -31.86
CA LYS A 39 -7.29 3.72 -30.55
C LYS A 39 -8.25 3.42 -29.41
N GLU A 40 -9.52 3.72 -29.61
CA GLU A 40 -10.61 3.53 -28.64
C GLU A 40 -10.79 2.04 -28.31
N SER A 41 -10.60 1.15 -29.30
CA SER A 41 -10.70 -0.30 -29.12
C SER A 41 -9.65 -0.89 -28.16
N LEU A 42 -8.56 -0.16 -27.91
CA LEU A 42 -7.44 -0.58 -27.05
C LEU A 42 -7.36 0.18 -25.72
N LEU A 43 -8.35 1.01 -25.40
CA LEU A 43 -8.32 1.75 -24.14
C LEU A 43 -8.40 0.81 -22.94
N VAL A 44 -7.64 1.16 -21.91
CA VAL A 44 -7.65 0.52 -20.59
C VAL A 44 -8.47 1.41 -19.65
N ASP A 45 -9.21 0.79 -18.73
CA ASP A 45 -9.98 1.53 -17.73
C ASP A 45 -9.03 2.35 -16.84
N PRO A 46 -9.23 3.67 -16.69
CA PRO A 46 -8.36 4.52 -15.89
C PRO A 46 -8.20 4.05 -14.43
N ARG A 47 -9.23 3.42 -13.85
CA ARG A 47 -9.18 2.90 -12.47
C ARG A 47 -8.25 1.70 -12.36
N VAL A 48 -8.15 0.90 -13.42
CA VAL A 48 -7.22 -0.23 -13.48
C VAL A 48 -5.80 0.28 -13.63
N LEU A 49 -5.57 1.34 -14.41
CA LEU A 49 -4.25 1.97 -14.52
C LEU A 49 -3.78 2.57 -13.20
N GLU A 50 -4.67 3.24 -12.47
CA GLU A 50 -4.38 3.76 -11.13
C GLU A 50 -4.01 2.63 -10.17
N HIS A 51 -4.80 1.57 -10.13
CA HIS A 51 -4.52 0.43 -9.27
C HIS A 51 -3.24 -0.33 -9.65
N ASP A 52 -2.95 -0.48 -10.94
CA ASP A 52 -1.70 -1.10 -11.41
C ASP A 52 -0.49 -0.28 -10.98
N GLN A 53 -0.59 1.05 -10.97
CA GLN A 53 0.47 1.92 -10.47
C GLN A 53 0.75 1.68 -8.99
N ASP A 54 -0.30 1.47 -8.17
CA ASP A 54 -0.15 1.10 -6.76
C ASP A 54 0.55 -0.26 -6.61
N LEU A 55 0.14 -1.27 -7.39
CA LEU A 55 0.77 -2.60 -7.38
C LEU A 55 2.25 -2.54 -7.78
N GLN A 56 2.61 -1.73 -8.78
CA GLN A 56 4.00 -1.50 -9.17
C GLN A 56 4.80 -0.84 -8.06
N ASN A 57 4.23 0.15 -7.39
CA ASN A 57 4.88 0.81 -6.24
C ASN A 57 5.12 -0.18 -5.09
N GLU A 58 4.12 -0.99 -4.75
CA GLU A 58 4.25 -2.05 -3.74
C GLU A 58 5.29 -3.08 -4.12
N SER A 59 5.29 -3.53 -5.39
CA SER A 59 6.29 -4.46 -5.92
C SER A 59 7.71 -3.92 -5.75
N TYR A 60 7.93 -2.65 -6.09
CA TYR A 60 9.23 -1.99 -5.92
C TYR A 60 9.64 -1.87 -4.45
N GLN A 61 8.72 -1.51 -3.55
CA GLN A 61 9.03 -1.47 -2.11
C GLN A 61 9.37 -2.85 -1.57
N ASN A 62 8.67 -3.89 -2.03
CA ASN A 62 8.96 -5.27 -1.66
C ASN A 62 10.35 -5.68 -2.15
N GLU A 63 10.71 -5.42 -3.40
CA GLU A 63 12.05 -5.70 -3.94
C GLU A 63 13.15 -5.02 -3.11
N LEU A 64 12.97 -3.75 -2.75
CA LEU A 64 13.89 -3.03 -1.87
C LEU A 64 13.98 -3.61 -0.45
N MET A 65 12.90 -4.21 0.05
CA MET A 65 12.89 -4.87 1.36
C MET A 65 13.59 -6.22 1.31
N PHE A 66 13.25 -7.06 0.32
CA PHE A 66 13.80 -8.39 0.16
C PHE A 66 15.28 -8.36 -0.23
N SER A 67 15.72 -7.38 -1.03
CA SER A 67 17.15 -7.19 -1.39
C SER A 67 18.06 -6.89 -0.19
N LYS A 68 17.50 -6.49 0.95
CA LYS A 68 18.25 -6.24 2.20
C LYS A 68 18.38 -7.47 3.09
N LEU A 69 17.67 -8.55 2.78
CA LEU A 69 17.73 -9.78 3.55
C LEU A 69 19.05 -10.51 3.27
N LYS A 70 19.55 -11.20 4.29
CA LYS A 70 20.63 -12.16 4.10
C LYS A 70 20.07 -13.46 3.55
N ASN A 71 20.90 -14.20 2.80
CA ASN A 71 20.51 -15.49 2.23
C ASN A 71 19.89 -16.45 3.26
N GLU A 72 20.45 -16.50 4.48
CA GLU A 72 19.92 -17.35 5.57
C GLU A 72 18.51 -16.92 6.03
N GLU A 73 18.24 -15.62 6.08
CA GLU A 73 16.93 -15.09 6.49
C GLU A 73 15.88 -15.32 5.39
N GLN A 74 16.30 -15.19 4.13
CA GLN A 74 15.45 -15.46 2.98
C GLN A 74 15.04 -16.95 2.92
N GLU A 75 15.99 -17.87 3.12
CA GLU A 75 15.72 -19.31 3.11
C GLU A 75 14.70 -19.72 4.19
N ILE A 76 14.76 -19.11 5.38
CA ILE A 76 13.77 -19.33 6.45
C ILE A 76 12.37 -18.89 5.99
N LEU A 77 12.25 -17.70 5.40
CA LEU A 77 10.97 -17.16 4.93
C LEU A 77 10.37 -18.00 3.79
N GLU A 78 11.21 -18.49 2.88
CA GLU A 78 10.79 -19.36 1.77
C GLU A 78 10.25 -20.70 2.28
N VAL A 79 10.95 -21.33 3.22
CA VAL A 79 10.52 -22.59 3.85
C VAL A 79 9.21 -22.40 4.61
N GLU A 80 9.09 -21.33 5.39
CA GLU A 80 7.86 -21.00 6.13
C GLU A 80 6.69 -20.77 5.16
N PHE A 81 6.92 -20.04 4.07
CA PHE A 81 5.93 -19.79 3.03
C PHE A 81 5.42 -21.09 2.41
N ILE A 82 6.32 -21.99 2.00
CA ILE A 82 5.97 -23.27 1.37
C ILE A 82 5.15 -24.14 2.32
N ASN A 83 5.57 -24.26 3.58
CA ASN A 83 4.84 -25.01 4.60
C ASN A 83 3.44 -24.42 4.85
N ARG A 84 3.32 -23.09 4.91
CA ARG A 84 2.04 -22.41 5.10
C ARG A 84 1.09 -22.58 3.90
N MET A 85 1.62 -22.69 2.68
CA MET A 85 0.85 -22.99 1.48
C MET A 85 0.47 -24.47 1.36
N GLY A 86 0.85 -25.30 2.34
CA GLY A 86 0.56 -26.73 2.37
C GLY A 86 1.54 -27.58 1.55
N GLY A 87 2.64 -26.99 1.07
CA GLY A 87 3.77 -27.74 0.53
C GLY A 87 4.62 -28.35 1.65
N THR A 88 5.40 -29.36 1.33
CA THR A 88 6.35 -29.98 2.26
C THR A 88 7.74 -29.97 1.65
N ILE A 89 8.74 -29.55 2.44
CA ILE A 89 10.14 -29.62 2.06
C ILE A 89 10.83 -30.67 2.92
N HIS A 90 11.29 -31.75 2.30
CA HIS A 90 12.09 -32.80 2.94
C HIS A 90 13.58 -32.52 2.74
N SER A 91 14.05 -31.34 3.11
CA SER A 91 15.49 -31.06 3.24
C SER A 91 15.82 -31.04 4.73
N SER A 92 16.87 -31.76 5.12
CA SER A 92 17.48 -31.67 6.45
C SER A 92 17.77 -30.20 6.76
N SER A 93 16.88 -29.58 7.53
CA SER A 93 16.84 -28.14 7.69
C SER A 93 18.05 -27.62 8.47
N PRO A 94 18.53 -26.40 8.19
CA PRO A 94 19.37 -25.66 9.13
C PRO A 94 18.68 -25.42 10.50
N LEU A 95 17.35 -25.58 10.57
CA LEU A 95 16.58 -25.45 11.81
C LEU A 95 16.94 -26.52 12.87
N ASP A 96 17.57 -27.63 12.50
CA ASP A 96 18.06 -28.63 13.47
C ASP A 96 19.36 -28.21 14.19
N LYS A 97 20.05 -27.14 13.74
CA LYS A 97 21.37 -26.78 14.26
C LYS A 97 21.47 -25.51 15.11
N THR A 98 20.41 -24.72 15.27
CA THR A 98 20.48 -23.55 16.15
C THR A 98 19.21 -23.34 16.95
N SER A 99 19.19 -23.96 18.13
CA SER A 99 18.66 -23.28 19.31
C SER A 99 19.31 -21.89 19.43
N HIS A 100 18.52 -20.89 19.82
CA HIS A 100 18.92 -19.50 20.13
C HIS A 100 18.97 -18.47 18.98
N LYS A 101 17.81 -17.91 18.62
CA LYS A 101 17.45 -16.50 18.89
C LYS A 101 16.03 -16.22 18.37
N LYS A 102 15.16 -15.73 19.25
CA LYS A 102 13.87 -15.13 18.87
C LYS A 102 14.13 -13.90 17.99
N ASN A 103 14.12 -14.06 16.68
CA ASN A 103 14.07 -12.92 15.75
C ASN A 103 12.78 -12.99 14.92
N LYS A 104 12.16 -11.82 14.84
CA LYS A 104 10.82 -11.47 14.32
C LYS A 104 10.33 -12.33 13.15
N ILE A 105 9.20 -12.99 13.39
CA ILE A 105 8.29 -13.50 12.36
C ILE A 105 7.79 -12.28 11.56
N ILE A 106 8.10 -12.22 10.27
CA ILE A 106 7.46 -11.28 9.34
C ILE A 106 6.18 -11.98 8.88
N ASP A 107 5.11 -11.77 9.63
CA ASP A 107 3.84 -12.43 9.37
C ASP A 107 3.14 -11.79 8.16
N THR A 108 3.24 -12.42 6.99
CA THR A 108 2.59 -11.96 5.74
C THR A 108 1.13 -12.38 5.64
N LYS A 109 0.47 -12.77 6.74
CA LYS A 109 -0.93 -13.25 6.74
C LYS A 109 -1.95 -12.14 7.01
N THR A 110 -1.49 -10.97 7.42
CA THR A 110 -2.34 -9.88 7.87
C THR A 110 -2.00 -8.66 7.03
N PRO A 111 -2.95 -8.06 6.26
CA PRO A 111 -2.74 -6.78 5.60
C PRO A 111 -1.94 -5.85 6.51
N THR A 112 -0.86 -5.25 6.01
CA THR A 112 0.10 -4.45 6.82
C THR A 112 -0.61 -3.38 7.67
N ILE A 113 -1.79 -2.96 7.22
CA ILE A 113 -2.76 -2.08 7.89
C ILE A 113 -3.39 -2.75 9.12
N LEU A 114 -3.91 -3.98 9.01
CA LEU A 114 -4.52 -4.73 10.12
C LEU A 114 -3.54 -5.01 11.28
N VAL A 115 -2.25 -5.25 11.00
CA VAL A 115 -1.23 -5.37 12.07
C VAL A 115 -1.06 -4.05 12.82
N THR A 116 -1.10 -2.91 12.12
CA THR A 116 -1.10 -1.59 12.79
C THR A 116 -2.35 -1.42 13.63
N LYS A 117 -3.51 -1.81 13.09
CA LYS A 117 -4.80 -1.72 13.78
C LYS A 117 -4.80 -2.50 15.08
N GLU A 118 -4.33 -3.76 15.07
CA GLU A 118 -4.23 -4.56 16.29
C GLU A 118 -3.33 -3.93 17.35
N LEU A 119 -2.23 -3.28 16.94
CA LEU A 119 -1.33 -2.62 17.89
C LEU A 119 -1.93 -1.31 18.43
N LEU A 120 -2.71 -0.59 17.63
CA LEU A 120 -3.51 0.55 18.08
C LEU A 120 -4.61 0.11 19.05
N ASP A 121 -5.31 -0.99 18.77
CA ASP A 121 -6.34 -1.55 19.64
C ASP A 121 -5.73 -2.00 21.00
N LYS A 122 -4.45 -2.39 21.01
CA LYS A 122 -3.65 -2.64 22.23
C LYS A 122 -3.16 -1.37 22.93
N GLY A 123 -3.49 -0.18 22.42
CA GLY A 123 -3.16 1.12 23.02
C GLY A 123 -1.73 1.61 22.77
N LYS A 124 -0.99 1.04 21.83
CA LYS A 124 0.41 1.43 21.56
C LYS A 124 0.49 2.72 20.77
N ASN A 125 1.46 3.58 21.11
CA ASN A 125 1.67 4.83 20.38
C ASN A 125 2.44 4.63 19.07
N ILE A 126 2.45 5.65 18.21
CA ILE A 126 3.09 5.60 16.88
C ILE A 126 4.56 5.18 16.96
N LYS A 127 5.31 5.66 17.96
CA LYS A 127 6.75 5.34 18.09
C LYS A 127 6.97 3.89 18.51
N GLU A 128 6.12 3.37 19.39
CA GLU A 128 6.14 1.97 19.81
C GLU A 128 5.81 1.05 18.65
N ILE A 129 4.74 1.36 17.91
CA ILE A 129 4.33 0.61 16.73
C ILE A 129 5.44 0.65 15.67
N ALA A 130 6.02 1.81 15.41
CA ALA A 130 7.13 1.97 14.46
C ALA A 130 8.33 1.07 14.84
N LYS A 131 8.73 1.08 16.11
CA LYS A 131 9.85 0.27 16.63
C LYS A 131 9.53 -1.24 16.56
N GLU A 132 8.33 -1.62 16.99
CA GLU A 132 7.89 -3.01 17.02
C GLU A 132 7.76 -3.58 15.61
N ARG A 133 7.27 -2.79 14.67
CA ARG A 133 7.11 -3.19 13.27
C ARG A 133 8.34 -2.94 12.40
N ASN A 134 9.37 -2.28 12.93
CA ASN A 134 10.54 -1.84 12.19
C ASN A 134 10.19 -0.96 10.97
N LEU A 135 9.22 -0.07 11.15
CA LEU A 135 8.72 0.87 10.14
C LEU A 135 9.03 2.32 10.56
N THR A 136 8.97 3.25 9.62
CA THR A 136 9.09 4.68 9.95
C THR A 136 7.81 5.20 10.60
N ALA A 137 7.92 6.25 11.42
CA ALA A 137 6.75 6.91 12.02
C ALA A 137 5.76 7.38 10.94
N GLY A 138 6.27 7.95 9.84
CA GLY A 138 5.46 8.35 8.68
C GLY A 138 4.68 7.19 8.03
N THR A 139 5.28 6.00 7.91
CA THR A 139 4.58 4.80 7.40
C THR A 139 3.44 4.39 8.34
N ILE A 140 3.66 4.43 9.65
CA ILE A 140 2.60 4.13 10.63
C ILE A 140 1.49 5.18 10.59
N THR A 141 1.83 6.46 10.48
CA THR A 141 0.85 7.54 10.31
C THR A 141 0.00 7.33 9.06
N HIS A 142 0.60 6.92 7.95
CA HIS A 142 -0.14 6.61 6.72
C HIS A 142 -1.09 5.42 6.90
N HIS A 143 -0.64 4.34 7.54
CA HIS A 143 -1.53 3.22 7.86
C HIS A 143 -2.70 3.68 8.76
N ILE A 144 -2.46 4.54 9.74
CA ILE A 144 -3.53 5.09 10.59
C ILE A 144 -4.54 5.90 9.77
N GLU A 145 -4.08 6.72 8.81
CA GLU A 145 -4.97 7.45 7.87
C GLU A 145 -5.88 6.49 7.10
N GLN A 146 -5.34 5.36 6.60
CA GLN A 146 -6.11 4.33 5.92
C GLN A 146 -7.08 3.59 6.87
N ILE A 147 -6.62 3.25 8.08
CA ILE A 147 -7.44 2.56 9.10
C ILE A 147 -8.65 3.38 9.49
N ILE A 148 -8.52 4.68 9.69
CA ILE A 148 -9.66 5.52 10.08
C ILE A 148 -10.70 5.59 8.95
N LYS A 149 -10.27 5.51 7.69
CA LYS A 149 -11.16 5.51 6.52
C LYS A 149 -11.90 4.17 6.37
N GLU A 150 -11.23 3.06 6.60
CA GLU A 150 -11.79 1.70 6.43
C GLU A 150 -12.50 1.18 7.69
N TYR A 151 -12.03 1.57 8.88
CA TYR A 151 -12.47 1.11 10.19
C TYR A 151 -12.67 2.32 11.15
N PRO A 152 -13.74 3.11 10.96
CA PRO A 152 -13.97 4.35 11.71
C PRO A 152 -14.14 4.15 13.23
N GLU A 153 -14.48 2.94 13.67
CA GLU A 153 -14.62 2.58 15.10
C GLU A 153 -13.28 2.32 15.81
N THR A 154 -12.14 2.43 15.11
CA THR A 154 -10.83 2.16 15.70
C THR A 154 -10.48 3.19 16.78
N ILE A 155 -10.05 2.71 17.95
CA ILE A 155 -9.73 3.56 19.09
C ILE A 155 -8.37 4.23 18.88
N ILE A 156 -8.36 5.53 18.60
CA ILE A 156 -7.13 6.33 18.40
C ILE A 156 -6.87 7.36 19.50
N THR A 157 -7.62 7.29 20.62
CA THR A 157 -7.54 8.29 21.70
C THR A 157 -6.14 8.40 22.33
N HIS A 158 -5.40 7.30 22.35
CA HIS A 158 -4.06 7.20 22.93
C HIS A 158 -2.96 7.86 22.09
N ILE A 159 -3.19 8.08 20.78
CA ILE A 159 -2.28 8.83 19.89
C ILE A 159 -2.69 10.30 19.72
N ARG A 160 -3.68 10.77 20.49
CA ARG A 160 -4.19 12.14 20.37
C ARG A 160 -3.10 13.17 20.69
N PRO A 161 -2.79 14.11 19.79
CA PRO A 161 -1.84 15.18 20.05
C PRO A 161 -2.41 16.21 21.04
N THR A 162 -1.56 17.12 21.51
CA THR A 162 -1.98 18.15 22.47
C THR A 162 -3.13 19.01 21.90
N GLN A 163 -4.06 19.42 22.76
CA GLN A 163 -5.22 20.24 22.33
C GLN A 163 -4.77 21.53 21.63
N ARG A 164 -3.67 22.12 22.09
CA ARG A 164 -3.02 23.28 21.45
C ARG A 164 -2.67 23.00 19.99
N ASN A 165 -2.06 21.86 19.69
CA ASN A 165 -1.65 21.50 18.32
C ASN A 165 -2.88 21.27 17.43
N ILE A 166 -3.91 20.60 17.95
CA ILE A 166 -5.19 20.40 17.26
C ILE A 166 -5.83 21.75 16.91
N ASP A 167 -5.90 22.66 17.88
CA ASP A 167 -6.52 23.98 17.69
C ASP A 167 -5.75 24.84 16.68
N LEU A 168 -4.42 24.80 16.72
CA LEU A 168 -3.56 25.49 15.76
C LEU A 168 -3.80 24.98 14.33
N VAL A 169 -3.78 23.66 14.15
CA VAL A 169 -4.02 23.03 12.85
C VAL A 169 -5.46 23.28 12.36
N LYS A 170 -6.46 23.23 13.25
CA LYS A 170 -7.85 23.55 12.92
C LYS A 170 -8.04 25.00 12.50
N LYS A 171 -7.41 25.95 13.20
CA LYS A 171 -7.43 27.38 12.84
C LYS A 171 -6.72 27.62 11.51
N ALA A 172 -5.59 26.98 11.27
CA ALA A 172 -4.87 27.08 10.00
C ALA A 172 -5.70 26.51 8.84
N ASN A 173 -6.30 25.33 9.03
CA ASN A 173 -7.12 24.68 8.01
C ASN A 173 -8.39 25.50 7.67
N LYS A 174 -9.02 26.16 8.65
CA LYS A 174 -10.16 27.07 8.43
C LYS A 174 -9.81 28.34 7.63
N LYS A 175 -8.55 28.77 7.61
CA LYS A 175 -8.10 29.93 6.84
C LYS A 175 -7.89 29.61 5.36
N LEU A 176 -7.77 28.34 5.01
CA LEU A 176 -7.62 27.87 3.63
C LEU A 176 -8.97 27.91 2.91
N LYS A 177 -8.94 28.11 1.59
CA LYS A 177 -10.14 28.18 0.73
C LYS A 177 -9.97 27.25 -0.48
N GLY A 178 -11.09 26.74 -0.98
CA GLY A 178 -11.12 25.90 -2.18
C GLY A 178 -10.30 24.61 -2.03
N GLU A 179 -9.53 24.26 -3.06
CA GLU A 179 -8.75 23.02 -3.14
C GLU A 179 -7.54 22.96 -2.18
N GLU A 180 -7.26 24.02 -1.43
CA GLU A 180 -6.18 24.03 -0.45
C GLU A 180 -6.60 23.45 0.91
N ILE A 181 -7.90 23.34 1.16
CA ILE A 181 -8.43 22.81 2.42
C ILE A 181 -7.96 21.36 2.61
N GLY A 182 -7.35 21.08 3.76
CA GLY A 182 -6.83 19.76 4.09
C GLY A 182 -5.45 19.43 3.52
N LYS A 183 -4.84 20.27 2.67
CA LYS A 183 -3.46 20.04 2.18
C LYS A 183 -2.43 20.35 3.26
N LEU A 184 -1.41 19.51 3.39
CA LEU A 184 -0.39 19.62 4.45
C LEU A 184 0.53 20.84 4.28
N ASN A 185 1.01 21.09 3.06
CA ASN A 185 1.92 22.22 2.77
C ASN A 185 1.30 23.58 3.10
N PRO A 186 0.08 23.91 2.64
CA PRO A 186 -0.57 25.18 2.98
C PRO A 186 -0.77 25.38 4.49
N ILE A 187 -1.15 24.32 5.22
CA ILE A 187 -1.29 24.37 6.69
C ILE A 187 0.05 24.69 7.35
N LYS A 188 1.13 24.02 6.93
CA LYS A 188 2.47 24.25 7.47
C LYS A 188 2.94 25.68 7.25
N LEU A 189 2.77 26.22 6.05
CA LEU A 189 3.14 27.61 5.72
C LEU A 189 2.41 28.63 6.60
N ILE A 190 1.13 28.39 6.90
CA ILE A 190 0.34 29.26 7.79
C ILE A 190 0.85 29.18 9.24
N LEU A 191 1.23 28.00 9.71
CA LEU A 191 1.73 27.78 11.06
C LEU A 191 3.12 28.41 11.26
N GLU A 192 4.00 28.28 10.28
CA GLU A 192 5.33 28.91 10.28
C GLU A 192 5.22 30.44 10.33
N LYS A 193 4.31 31.04 9.53
CA LYS A 193 4.02 32.48 9.59
C LYS A 193 3.48 32.94 10.95
N GLN A 194 2.87 32.05 11.72
CA GLN A 194 2.36 32.31 13.06
C GLN A 194 3.37 31.97 14.17
N GLY A 195 4.63 31.67 13.80
CA GLY A 195 5.70 31.36 14.74
C GLY A 195 5.58 29.99 15.40
N SER A 196 4.78 29.09 14.85
CA SER A 196 4.61 27.72 15.36
C SER A 196 5.41 26.73 14.52
N ASN A 197 6.38 26.05 15.13
CA ASN A 197 7.23 25.07 14.44
C ASN A 197 6.69 23.64 14.65
N LEU A 198 5.63 23.30 13.92
CA LEU A 198 5.05 21.95 13.88
C LEU A 198 5.63 21.16 12.71
N SER A 199 6.01 19.91 12.94
CA SER A 199 6.47 19.04 11.86
C SER A 199 5.30 18.61 10.97
N PHE A 200 5.61 18.09 9.78
CA PHE A 200 4.57 17.51 8.91
C PHE A 200 3.85 16.33 9.58
N GLU A 201 4.56 15.55 10.40
CA GLU A 201 3.98 14.44 11.15
C GLU A 201 2.99 14.94 12.20
N ASP A 202 3.33 16.02 12.92
CA ASP A 202 2.44 16.63 13.91
C ASP A 202 1.15 17.15 13.27
N ILE A 203 1.27 17.76 12.08
CA ILE A 203 0.12 18.26 11.32
C ILE A 203 -0.75 17.10 10.83
N ARG A 204 -0.15 16.02 10.29
CA ARG A 204 -0.89 14.81 9.87
C ARG A 204 -1.64 14.19 11.03
N LEU A 205 -0.98 14.04 12.18
CA LEU A 205 -1.58 13.46 13.37
C LEU A 205 -2.73 14.33 13.91
N ALA A 206 -2.53 15.65 14.00
CA ALA A 206 -3.57 16.58 14.44
C ALA A 206 -4.79 16.59 13.50
N LYS A 207 -4.57 16.43 12.20
CA LYS A 207 -5.64 16.33 11.20
C LYS A 207 -6.58 15.15 11.40
N LEU A 208 -6.15 14.08 12.07
CA LEU A 208 -7.02 12.93 12.39
C LEU A 208 -8.12 13.29 13.39
N PHE A 209 -8.04 14.46 14.04
CA PHE A 209 -8.92 14.87 15.14
C PHE A 209 -9.68 16.20 14.88
N ILE A 210 -9.73 16.72 13.63
CA ILE A 210 -10.35 18.03 13.31
C ILE A 210 -11.59 17.94 12.45
#